data_AF-U5VRE5-F1
#
_entry.id   AF-U5VRE5-F1
#
_cell.length_a   1.000
_cell.length_b   1.000
_cell.length_c   1.000
_cell.angle_alpha   90.00
_cell.angle_beta   90.00
_cell.angle_gamma   90.00
#
_symmetry.space_group_name_H-M   'P 1'
#
loop_
_entity.id
_entity.type
_entity.pdbx_description
1 polymer ?
#
loop_
_entity_poly.entity_id
_entity_poly.type
_entity_poly.pdbx_seq_one_letter_code
_entity_poly.pdbx_strand_id
1 'polypeptide(L)'
;MVVGVAESVRKPFTSDDLEVRLRVESVERGTAGDEVQLRTHSQGTACGYEFEEGYRYRVYANGGATTSCAGNERLAFAGREPEGPPQVLWWALGSGATIVAALILLRRRRRSR
;
A
#
# COMPACT_ATOMS: atom_id res chain seq x y z
N MET A 1 15.56 -0.04 -13.90
CA MET A 1 14.14 0.06 -14.27
C MET A 1 13.38 -0.92 -13.43
N VAL A 2 12.37 -0.44 -12.74
CA VAL A 2 11.53 -1.24 -11.84
C VAL A 2 10.08 -0.95 -12.12
N VAL A 3 9.23 -1.94 -11.86
CA VAL A 3 7.79 -1.72 -11.68
C VAL A 3 7.49 -1.87 -10.21
N GLY A 4 6.73 -0.94 -9.65
CA GLY A 4 6.39 -0.96 -8.24
C GLY A 4 5.32 0.04 -7.86
N VAL A 5 4.86 -0.04 -6.61
CA VAL A 5 3.81 0.82 -6.06
C VAL A 5 4.44 1.92 -5.22
N ALA A 6 4.04 3.16 -5.45
CA ALA A 6 4.43 4.28 -4.60
C ALA A 6 3.69 4.16 -3.25
N GLU A 7 4.41 3.85 -2.19
CA GLU A 7 3.84 3.68 -0.85
C GLU A 7 3.81 5.00 -0.07
N SER A 8 4.83 5.84 -0.25
CA SER A 8 4.85 7.18 0.34
C SER A 8 5.44 8.19 -0.63
N VAL A 9 4.85 9.38 -0.69
CA VAL A 9 5.33 10.53 -1.48
C VAL A 9 5.39 11.74 -0.56
N ARG A 10 6.59 12.29 -0.34
CA ARG A 10 6.80 13.37 0.63
C ARG A 10 7.69 14.45 0.05
N LYS A 11 7.38 15.72 0.37
CA LYS A 11 8.26 16.86 0.12
C LYS A 11 8.84 17.34 1.46
N PRO A 12 10.12 17.09 1.77
CA PRO A 12 10.75 17.65 2.96
C PRO A 12 10.76 19.17 2.91
N PHE A 13 10.56 19.85 4.05
CA PHE A 13 10.62 21.31 4.11
C PHE A 13 12.02 21.86 3.76
N THR A 14 13.06 21.04 3.95
CA THR A 14 14.46 21.39 3.70
C THR A 14 14.91 21.12 2.26
N SER A 15 14.02 20.68 1.37
CA SER A 15 14.36 20.29 0.00
C SER A 15 13.28 20.69 -1.02
N ASP A 16 13.72 20.98 -2.24
CA ASP A 16 12.83 21.18 -3.39
C ASP A 16 12.49 19.88 -4.11
N ASP A 17 13.03 18.75 -3.65
CA ASP A 17 12.77 17.43 -4.20
C ASP A 17 11.59 16.75 -3.48
N LEU A 18 10.87 15.93 -4.24
CA LEU A 18 10.01 14.87 -3.72
C LEU A 18 10.85 13.63 -3.43
N GLU A 19 10.65 13.06 -2.25
CA GLU A 19 11.11 11.74 -1.85
C GLU A 19 9.96 10.76 -2.00
N VAL A 20 10.20 9.69 -2.75
CA VAL A 20 9.20 8.65 -3.03
C VAL A 20 9.74 7.30 -2.61
N ARG A 21 8.98 6.62 -1.75
CA ARG A 21 9.23 5.22 -1.42
C ARG A 21 8.42 4.35 -2.35
N LEU A 22 9.10 3.50 -3.11
CA LEU A 22 8.48 2.57 -4.04
C LEU A 22 8.73 1.13 -3.59
N ARG A 23 7.68 0.37 -3.30
CA ARG A 23 7.79 -1.08 -3.13
C ARG A 23 7.90 -1.73 -4.50
N VAL A 24 9.01 -2.43 -4.73
CA VAL A 24 9.32 -3.08 -6.00
C VAL A 24 8.49 -4.35 -6.13
N GLU A 25 7.78 -4.46 -7.25
CA GLU A 25 7.07 -5.68 -7.63
C GLU A 25 7.85 -6.48 -8.68
N SER A 26 8.60 -5.80 -9.56
CA SER A 26 9.49 -6.46 -10.51
C SER A 26 10.65 -5.56 -10.95
N VAL A 27 11.78 -6.18 -11.31
CA VAL A 27 12.95 -5.51 -11.88
C VAL A 27 13.03 -5.86 -13.35
N GLU A 28 12.63 -4.93 -14.21
CA GLU A 28 12.68 -5.14 -15.67
C GLU A 28 14.08 -4.88 -16.25
N ARG A 29 14.93 -4.08 -15.57
CA ARG A 29 16.32 -3.84 -15.98
C ARG A 29 17.22 -3.40 -14.82
N GLY A 30 18.43 -3.94 -14.74
CA GLY A 30 19.42 -3.58 -13.72
C GLY A 30 19.20 -4.35 -12.41
N THR A 31 19.57 -3.74 -11.29
CA THR A 31 19.44 -4.34 -9.95
C THR A 31 18.73 -3.38 -9.02
N ALA A 32 17.80 -3.90 -8.22
CA ALA A 32 17.11 -3.18 -7.15
C ALA A 32 16.78 -4.17 -6.01
N GLY A 33 16.59 -3.66 -4.80
CA GLY A 33 16.02 -4.44 -3.69
C GLY A 33 14.49 -4.44 -3.73
N ASP A 34 13.87 -4.91 -2.65
CA ASP A 34 12.41 -4.96 -2.49
C ASP A 34 11.78 -3.55 -2.35
N GLU A 35 12.59 -2.56 -1.99
CA GLU A 35 12.20 -1.15 -1.88
C GLU A 35 13.24 -0.27 -2.60
N VAL A 36 12.76 0.81 -3.23
CA VAL A 36 13.61 1.86 -3.80
C VAL A 36 13.16 3.22 -3.29
N GLN A 37 14.13 3.99 -2.80
CA GLN A 37 13.96 5.41 -2.50
C GLN A 37 14.29 6.22 -3.75
N LEU A 38 13.32 6.99 -4.21
CA LEU A 38 13.41 7.82 -5.40
C LEU A 38 13.42 9.30 -5.01
N ARG A 39 14.18 10.09 -5.77
CA ARG A 39 14.19 11.55 -5.70
C ARG A 39 13.90 12.13 -7.07
N THR A 40 13.05 13.15 -7.09
CA THR A 40 12.72 13.94 -8.29
C THR A 40 12.38 15.36 -7.85
N HIS A 41 12.54 16.35 -8.72
CA HIS A 41 12.07 17.70 -8.41
C HIS A 41 10.57 17.72 -8.12
N SER A 42 10.15 18.62 -7.23
CA SER A 42 8.74 18.78 -6.83
C SER A 42 7.87 19.48 -7.88
N GLN A 43 8.48 20.14 -8.86
CA GLN A 43 7.77 20.92 -9.88
C GLN A 43 8.00 20.32 -11.26
N GLY A 44 6.92 20.13 -12.03
CA GLY A 44 7.00 19.66 -13.42
C GLY A 44 7.82 20.58 -14.33
N THR A 45 7.79 21.90 -14.08
CA THR A 45 8.60 22.91 -14.77
C THR A 45 10.10 22.75 -14.52
N ALA A 46 10.49 22.08 -13.44
CA ALA A 46 11.86 21.71 -13.12
C ALA A 46 12.17 20.25 -13.52
N CYS A 47 11.44 19.67 -14.46
CA CYS A 47 11.55 18.27 -14.87
C CYS A 47 11.21 17.26 -13.76
N GLY A 48 10.37 17.67 -12.80
CA GLY A 48 9.83 16.79 -11.77
C GLY A 48 8.81 15.81 -12.33
N TYR A 49 8.94 14.52 -12.00
CA TYR A 49 7.88 13.54 -12.21
C TYR A 49 6.92 13.52 -11.02
N GLU A 50 5.63 13.61 -11.29
CA GLU A 50 4.59 13.63 -10.25
C GLU A 50 4.20 12.19 -9.88
N PHE A 51 4.49 11.82 -8.64
CA PHE A 51 4.08 10.53 -8.06
C PHE A 51 2.88 10.72 -7.15
N GLU A 52 2.01 9.72 -7.13
CA GLU A 52 0.84 9.64 -6.25
C GLU A 52 0.88 8.32 -5.48
N GLU A 53 0.65 8.39 -4.18
CA GLU A 53 0.60 7.21 -3.32
C GLU A 53 -0.51 6.24 -3.74
N GLY A 54 -0.22 4.95 -3.67
CA GLY A 54 -1.14 3.86 -4.03
C GLY A 54 -1.22 3.59 -5.53
N TYR A 55 -0.48 4.32 -6.37
CA TYR A 55 -0.36 4.02 -7.80
C TYR A 55 0.87 3.18 -8.11
N ARG A 56 0.73 2.34 -9.13
CA ARG A 56 1.79 1.54 -9.72
C ARG A 56 2.46 2.30 -10.85
N TYR A 57 3.78 2.22 -10.91
CA TYR A 57 4.61 2.90 -11.88
C TYR A 57 5.63 1.96 -12.49
N ARG A 58 5.95 2.17 -13.77
CA ARG A 58 7.21 1.75 -14.37
C ARG A 58 8.18 2.93 -14.28
N VAL A 59 9.29 2.74 -13.57
CA VAL A 59 10.24 3.81 -13.24
C VAL A 59 11.63 3.53 -13.80
N TYR A 60 12.18 4.54 -14.47
CA TYR A 60 13.57 4.62 -14.87
C TYR A 60 14.31 5.53 -13.90
N ALA A 61 15.21 4.96 -13.09
CA ALA A 61 15.99 5.69 -12.11
C ALA A 61 17.48 5.37 -12.24
N ASN A 62 18.32 6.34 -11.90
CA ASN A 62 19.77 6.21 -11.82
C ASN A 62 20.24 6.76 -10.47
N GLY A 63 20.91 5.95 -9.66
CA GLY A 63 21.37 6.37 -8.33
C GLY A 63 20.26 6.83 -7.39
N GLY A 64 19.03 6.33 -7.58
CA GLY A 64 17.85 6.76 -6.83
C GLY A 64 17.23 8.09 -7.32
N ALA A 65 17.75 8.71 -8.38
CA ALA A 65 17.16 9.90 -8.97
C ALA A 65 16.34 9.55 -10.23
N THR A 66 15.26 10.29 -10.48
CA THR A 66 14.44 10.21 -11.69
C THR A 66 13.85 11.58 -12.06
N THR A 67 13.35 11.72 -13.29
CA THR A 67 12.80 12.98 -13.83
C THR A 67 11.61 12.69 -14.75
N SER A 68 10.87 13.73 -15.14
CA SER A 68 9.77 13.60 -16.10
C SER A 68 10.21 13.17 -17.50
N CYS A 69 11.45 13.45 -17.87
CA CYS A 69 12.02 13.07 -19.17
C CYS A 69 12.59 11.64 -19.20
N ALA A 70 12.64 10.94 -18.06
CA ALA A 70 13.24 9.61 -17.95
C ALA A 70 12.40 8.48 -18.60
N GLY A 71 11.17 8.79 -19.02
CA GLY A 71 10.24 7.79 -19.58
C GLY A 71 9.45 7.04 -18.52
N ASN A 72 9.26 7.62 -17.33
CA ASN A 72 8.43 7.04 -16.28
C ASN A 72 6.96 6.99 -16.71
N GLU A 73 6.27 5.91 -16.35
CA GLU A 73 4.88 5.68 -16.74
C GLU A 73 4.03 5.27 -15.53
N ARG A 74 2.90 5.94 -15.34
CA ARG A 74 1.88 5.55 -14.36
C ARG A 74 1.00 4.46 -15.00
N LEU A 75 0.95 3.29 -14.38
CA LEU A 75 0.28 2.12 -14.95
C LEU A 75 -1.17 2.00 -14.48
N ALA A 76 -1.39 1.84 -13.17
CA ALA A 76 -2.72 1.65 -12.60
C ALA A 76 -2.73 1.98 -11.10
N PHE A 77 -3.91 2.30 -10.57
CA PHE A 77 -4.09 2.34 -9.11
C PHE A 77 -3.97 0.92 -8.54
N ALA A 78 -3.10 0.76 -7.55
CA ALA A 78 -2.87 -0.51 -6.85
C ALA A 78 -3.60 -0.57 -5.49
N GLY A 79 -4.09 0.56 -4.99
CA GLY A 79 -4.60 0.67 -3.63
C GLY A 79 -3.49 0.89 -2.62
N ARG A 80 -3.87 1.29 -1.40
CA ARG A 80 -3.01 1.13 -0.22
C ARG A 80 -3.34 -0.24 0.37
N GLU A 81 -2.39 -1.17 0.39
CA GLU A 81 -2.54 -2.37 1.21
C GLU A 81 -2.73 -1.89 2.65
N PRO A 82 -3.83 -2.25 3.34
CA PRO A 82 -4.03 -1.80 4.71
C PRO A 82 -2.92 -2.37 5.59
N GLU A 83 -2.10 -1.50 6.17
CA GLU A 83 -1.13 -1.86 7.20
C GLU A 83 -1.87 -2.29 8.47
N GLY A 84 -2.34 -3.54 8.54
CA GLY A 84 -2.94 -4.08 9.76
C GLY A 84 -3.61 -5.45 9.57
N PRO A 85 -3.56 -6.33 10.59
CA PRO A 85 -4.29 -7.59 10.55
C PRO A 85 -5.80 -7.30 10.41
N PRO A 86 -6.55 -8.16 9.68
CA PRO A 86 -7.99 -7.96 9.47
C PRO A 86 -8.73 -8.01 10.81
N GLN A 87 -8.99 -6.81 11.34
CA GLN A 87 -9.81 -6.52 12.52
C GLN A 87 -11.31 -6.87 12.33
N VAL A 88 -11.64 -7.77 11.41
CA VAL A 88 -13.00 -8.27 11.17
C VAL A 88 -13.23 -9.67 11.76
N LEU A 89 -12.19 -10.34 12.27
CA LEU A 89 -12.31 -11.72 12.80
C LEU A 89 -12.78 -11.83 14.26
N TRP A 90 -12.80 -10.76 15.06
CA TRP A 90 -13.18 -10.83 16.48
C TRP A 90 -14.71 -10.77 16.72
N TRP A 91 -15.48 -10.13 15.84
CA TRP A 91 -16.95 -10.09 15.97
C TRP A 91 -17.63 -11.41 15.59
N ALA A 92 -17.01 -12.24 14.74
CA ALA A 92 -17.60 -13.51 14.30
C ALA A 92 -17.64 -14.58 15.40
N LEU A 93 -16.78 -14.49 16.42
CA LEU A 93 -16.70 -15.46 17.52
C LEU A 93 -17.62 -15.12 18.71
N GLY A 94 -18.03 -13.86 18.86
CA GLY A 94 -18.82 -13.42 20.02
C GLY A 94 -20.31 -13.79 19.97
N SER A 95 -20.90 -13.87 18.78
CA SER A 95 -22.37 -14.00 18.63
C SER A 95 -22.88 -15.45 18.59
N GLY A 96 -22.02 -16.43 18.26
CA GLY A 96 -22.45 -17.83 18.15
C GLY A 96 -22.68 -18.53 19.49
N ALA A 97 -21.91 -18.17 20.52
CA ALA A 97 -21.93 -18.86 21.81
C ALA A 97 -23.20 -18.58 22.65
N THR A 98 -23.78 -17.38 22.55
CA THR A 98 -24.97 -17.01 23.34
C THR A 98 -26.24 -17.69 22.86
N ILE A 99 -26.40 -17.89 21.55
CA ILE A 99 -27.58 -18.55 20.97
C ILE A 99 -27.65 -20.03 21.35
N VAL A 100 -26.51 -20.73 21.34
CA VAL A 100 -26.45 -22.17 21.68
C VAL A 100 -26.79 -22.39 23.17
N ALA A 101 -26.26 -21.57 24.07
CA ALA A 101 -26.55 -21.67 25.50
C ALA A 101 -28.04 -21.42 25.80
N ALA A 102 -28.66 -20.42 25.16
CA ALA A 102 -30.09 -20.13 25.32
C ALA A 102 -30.98 -21.29 24.83
N LEU A 103 -30.63 -21.91 23.69
CA LEU A 103 -31.36 -23.07 23.16
C LEU A 103 -31.25 -24.30 24.08
N ILE A 104 -30.07 -24.56 24.66
CA ILE A 104 -29.88 -25.68 25.61
C ILE A 104 -30.72 -25.47 26.87
N LEU A 105 -30.73 -24.25 27.44
CA LEU A 105 -31.51 -23.93 28.63
C LEU A 105 -33.02 -24.02 28.38
N LEU A 106 -33.51 -23.55 27.23
CA LEU A 106 -34.91 -23.66 26.83
C LEU A 106 -35.35 -25.13 26.67
N ARG A 107 -34.50 -25.97 26.05
CA ARG A 107 -34.79 -27.40 25.88
C ARG A 107 -34.82 -28.14 27.21
N ARG A 108 -33.91 -27.81 28.13
CA ARG A 108 -33.83 -28.43 29.46
C ARG A 108 -35.04 -28.06 30.33
N ARG A 109 -35.53 -26.82 30.24
CA ARG A 109 -36.74 -26.36 30.97
C ARG A 109 -38.02 -27.03 30.47
N ARG A 110 -38.15 -27.31 29.17
CA ARG A 110 -39.31 -28.03 28.60
C ARG A 110 -39.37 -29.51 28.97
N ARG A 111 -38.24 -30.15 29.26
CA ARG A 111 -38.18 -31.57 29.63
C ARG A 111 -38.48 -31.85 31.11
N SER A 112 -38.49 -30.82 31.95
CA SER A 112 -38.66 -30.92 33.40
C SER A 112 -40.07 -30.54 33.87
N ARG A 113 -40.99 -30.27 32.94
CA ARG A 113 -42.44 -30.17 33.17
C ARG A 113 -43.11 -31.33 32.44
#